data_AF-A0A445IL89-F1
#
_entry.id   AF-A0A445IL89-F1
#
_cell.length_a   1.000
_cell.length_b   1.000
_cell.length_c   1.000
_cell.angle_alpha   90.00
_cell.angle_beta   90.00
_cell.angle_gamma   90.00
#
_symmetry.space_group_name_H-M   'P 1'
#
loop_
_entity.id
_entity.type
_entity.pdbx_description
1 polymer ?
#
loop_
_entity_poly.entity_id
_entity_poly.type
_entity_poly.pdbx_seq_one_letter_code
_entity_poly.pdbx_strand_id
1 'polypeptide(L)'
;MEEEKKVCASESAVDGSRDVWSSEPSLASSADHLVVMVNGILGRETDWKYAAEKFVRELPDKVFVHCSERNVSMLTLDGVDVMGGRLAEEVLEVIKSKPNMRKISFVAHSVGGLVARYAIGRLYRPPEKGSMADSCNEESKESSVGTIGGLEAMNFIAVAAPHLGSRGNKQVPFLLGVPAFEKVASCVIHFIFRRTGRHLFLTDDDEGKPPLLKRMVQDYGDLYFMYVCCFLHYFPFIYGIC
;
A
#
# COMPACT_ATOMS: atom_id res chain seq x y z
N MET A 1 -10.63 34.79 8.22
CA MET A 1 -9.33 34.45 8.83
C MET A 1 -9.45 32.99 9.22
N GLU A 2 -9.07 32.08 8.33
CA GLU A 2 -9.08 30.65 8.64
C GLU A 2 -7.98 30.38 9.65
N GLU A 3 -8.36 29.84 10.79
CA GLU A 3 -7.42 29.37 11.81
C GLU A 3 -6.57 28.26 11.17
N GLU A 4 -5.25 28.47 11.03
CA GLU A 4 -4.37 27.44 10.51
C GLU A 4 -4.34 26.25 11.49
N LYS A 5 -5.06 25.18 11.15
CA LYS A 5 -4.99 23.91 11.89
C LYS A 5 -3.55 23.39 11.83
N LYS A 6 -2.90 23.34 12.99
CA LYS A 6 -1.52 22.88 13.13
C LYS A 6 -1.42 21.37 12.90
N VAL A 7 -0.53 20.96 11.99
CA VAL A 7 -0.19 19.56 11.75
C VAL A 7 0.98 19.17 12.65
N CYS A 8 0.84 18.07 13.38
CA CYS A 8 1.88 17.49 14.21
C CYS A 8 2.50 16.29 13.50
N ALA A 9 3.83 16.28 13.39
CA ALA A 9 4.59 15.10 12.99
C ALA A 9 5.19 14.50 14.27
N SER A 10 5.01 13.19 14.46
CA SER A 10 5.57 12.44 15.59
C SER A 10 6.56 11.41 15.08
N GLU A 11 7.50 11.02 15.94
CA GLU A 11 8.49 9.99 15.62
C GLU A 11 7.82 8.61 15.49
N SER A 12 8.25 7.80 14.52
CA SER A 12 7.90 6.38 14.46
C SER A 12 8.39 5.68 15.71
N ALA A 13 7.63 4.69 16.16
CA ALA A 13 8.01 3.82 17.27
C ALA A 13 9.23 2.93 16.95
N VAL A 14 9.76 2.99 15.72
CA VAL A 14 10.67 2.00 15.15
C VAL A 14 12.05 2.60 14.81
N ASP A 15 12.15 3.88 14.43
CA ASP A 15 13.45 4.46 14.01
C ASP A 15 13.64 5.97 14.31
N GLY A 16 12.77 6.60 15.12
CA GLY A 16 12.92 8.02 15.47
C GLY A 16 12.70 8.99 14.30
N SER A 17 12.25 8.50 13.14
CA SER A 17 11.95 9.29 11.95
C SER A 17 10.53 9.87 12.02
N ARG A 18 10.29 11.02 11.36
CA ARG A 18 9.00 11.75 11.41
C ARG A 18 8.13 11.40 10.20
N ASP A 19 7.58 10.20 10.24
CA ASP A 19 6.80 9.57 9.17
C ASP A 19 5.31 9.39 9.52
N VAL A 20 4.95 9.60 10.80
CA VAL A 20 3.58 9.60 11.29
C VAL A 20 3.07 11.02 11.46
N TRP A 21 1.93 11.31 10.83
CA TRP A 21 1.29 12.62 10.80
C TRP A 21 -0.10 12.57 11.42
N SER A 22 -0.38 13.53 12.30
CA SER A 22 -1.69 13.71 12.94
C SER A 22 -1.98 15.18 13.19
N SER A 23 -3.23 15.51 13.47
CA SER A 23 -3.58 16.84 13.96
C SER A 23 -3.04 17.06 15.36
N GLU A 24 -3.34 18.22 15.97
CA GLU A 24 -3.03 18.46 17.38
C GLU A 24 -3.55 17.34 18.31
N PRO A 25 -2.87 17.06 19.44
CA PRO A 25 -3.14 15.90 20.29
C PRO A 25 -4.59 15.76 20.75
N SER A 26 -5.30 16.87 20.99
CA SER A 26 -6.70 16.88 21.39
C SER A 26 -7.61 16.26 20.32
N LEU A 27 -7.43 16.66 19.05
CA LEU A 27 -8.21 16.15 17.90
C LEU A 27 -7.73 14.75 17.48
N ALA A 28 -6.42 14.51 17.52
CA ALA A 28 -5.82 13.24 17.10
C ALA A 28 -6.21 12.08 18.02
N SER A 29 -6.52 12.34 19.30
CA SER A 29 -6.92 11.31 20.26
C SER A 29 -8.17 10.51 19.85
N SER A 30 -9.03 11.11 19.00
CA SER A 30 -10.29 10.55 18.53
C SER A 30 -10.20 9.84 17.17
N ALA A 31 -9.11 10.05 16.42
CA ALA A 31 -8.95 9.43 15.11
C ALA A 31 -8.82 7.91 15.25
N ASP A 32 -9.53 7.17 14.39
CA ASP A 32 -9.65 5.71 14.41
C ASP A 32 -9.30 5.06 13.05
N HIS A 33 -8.82 5.86 12.09
CA HIS A 33 -8.52 5.41 10.73
C HIS A 33 -7.04 5.60 10.39
N LEU A 34 -6.33 4.51 10.18
CA LEU A 34 -4.96 4.50 9.66
C LEU A 34 -4.94 4.63 8.13
N VAL A 35 -4.21 5.61 7.60
CA VAL A 35 -3.94 5.78 6.17
C VAL A 35 -2.45 5.52 5.93
N VAL A 36 -2.14 4.43 5.24
CA VAL A 36 -0.77 4.03 4.91
C VAL A 36 -0.41 4.55 3.51
N MET A 37 0.62 5.38 3.42
CA MET A 37 1.15 5.92 2.16
C MET A 37 2.39 5.14 1.72
N VAL A 38 2.39 4.65 0.48
CA VAL A 38 3.43 3.73 -0.04
C VAL A 38 4.11 4.31 -1.27
N ASN A 39 5.42 4.58 -1.15
CA ASN A 39 6.22 5.22 -2.20
C ASN A 39 6.46 4.35 -3.43
N GLY A 40 6.80 5.03 -4.52
CA GLY A 40 7.19 4.42 -5.79
C GLY A 40 8.67 4.02 -5.82
N ILE A 41 9.13 3.62 -7.01
CA ILE A 41 10.51 3.17 -7.21
C ILE A 41 11.49 4.32 -6.97
N LEU A 42 12.57 4.04 -6.25
CA LEU A 42 13.56 5.01 -5.76
C LEU A 42 13.00 6.13 -4.86
N GLY A 43 11.72 6.08 -4.50
CA GLY A 43 11.07 7.10 -3.66
C GLY A 43 11.42 6.98 -2.18
N ARG A 44 10.91 7.94 -1.42
CA ARG A 44 11.06 8.04 0.04
C ARG A 44 9.76 8.44 0.72
N GLU A 45 9.70 8.29 2.03
CA GLU A 45 8.62 8.75 2.89
C GLU A 45 8.40 10.27 2.79
N THR A 46 9.48 11.05 2.61
CA THR A 46 9.39 12.52 2.45
C THR A 46 8.63 12.96 1.21
N ASP A 47 8.56 12.12 0.17
CA ASP A 47 7.80 12.44 -1.05
C ASP A 47 6.30 12.57 -0.75
N TRP A 48 5.84 11.93 0.32
CA TRP A 48 4.46 11.97 0.78
C TRP A 48 4.16 13.14 1.74
N LYS A 49 5.16 13.90 2.19
CA LYS A 49 4.98 14.97 3.18
C LYS A 49 3.81 15.89 2.87
N TYR A 50 3.75 16.42 1.64
CA TYR A 50 2.68 17.33 1.24
C TYR A 50 1.30 16.67 1.31
N ALA A 51 1.19 15.43 0.81
CA ALA A 51 -0.07 14.68 0.82
C ALA A 51 -0.50 14.34 2.25
N ALA A 52 0.43 13.93 3.12
CA ALA A 52 0.16 13.63 4.52
C ALA A 52 -0.34 14.86 5.28
N GLU A 53 0.35 16.00 5.13
CA GLU A 53 -0.09 17.28 5.71
C GLU A 53 -1.48 17.68 5.24
N LYS A 54 -1.78 17.49 3.94
CA LYS A 54 -3.10 17.80 3.40
C LYS A 54 -4.17 16.85 3.94
N PHE A 55 -3.94 15.54 3.98
CA PHE A 55 -4.89 14.58 4.54
C PHE A 55 -5.26 14.91 5.99
N VAL A 56 -4.25 15.21 6.81
CA VAL A 56 -4.47 15.56 8.21
C VAL A 56 -5.21 16.90 8.36
N ARG A 57 -4.94 17.90 7.52
CA ARG A 57 -5.65 19.19 7.58
C ARG A 57 -7.12 19.07 7.23
N GLU A 58 -7.43 18.26 6.21
CA GLU A 58 -8.81 18.06 5.72
C GLU A 58 -9.61 17.11 6.64
N LEU A 59 -8.95 16.13 7.29
CA LEU A 59 -9.59 15.09 8.12
C LEU A 59 -8.94 14.96 9.52
N PRO A 60 -8.78 16.06 10.28
CA PRO A 60 -7.92 16.11 11.46
C PRO A 60 -8.34 15.16 12.60
N ASP A 61 -9.63 14.97 12.80
CA ASP A 61 -10.23 14.16 13.85
C ASP A 61 -10.51 12.71 13.42
N LYS A 62 -10.18 12.35 12.18
CA LYS A 62 -10.56 11.06 11.59
C LYS A 62 -9.38 10.18 11.25
N VAL A 63 -8.27 10.75 10.79
CA VAL A 63 -7.16 9.97 10.22
C VAL A 63 -5.84 10.12 10.97
N PHE A 64 -5.10 9.01 11.04
CA PHE A 64 -3.66 8.98 11.25
C PHE A 64 -2.99 8.59 9.94
N VAL A 65 -2.05 9.39 9.47
CA VAL A 65 -1.31 9.10 8.24
C VAL A 65 0.06 8.54 8.58
N HIS A 66 0.39 7.40 8.00
CA HIS A 66 1.70 6.74 8.09
C HIS A 66 2.36 6.69 6.72
N CYS A 67 3.49 7.35 6.54
CA CYS A 67 4.29 7.26 5.33
C CYS A 67 5.30 6.12 5.48
N SER A 68 5.18 5.05 4.67
CA SER A 68 6.05 3.88 4.82
C SER A 68 7.53 4.20 4.64
N GLU A 69 8.37 3.70 5.56
CA GLU A 69 9.82 3.96 5.61
C GLU A 69 10.67 2.72 5.30
N ARG A 70 10.08 1.52 5.33
CA ARG A 70 10.85 0.28 5.17
C ARG A 70 11.36 0.03 3.75
N ASN A 71 10.80 0.71 2.75
CA ASN A 71 11.11 0.52 1.34
C ASN A 71 11.56 1.82 0.66
N VAL A 72 12.66 2.41 1.13
CA VAL A 72 13.19 3.67 0.59
C VAL A 72 14.35 3.48 -0.39
N SER A 73 14.47 4.39 -1.36
CA SER A 73 15.60 4.46 -2.29
C SER A 73 15.93 3.11 -2.94
N MET A 74 17.15 2.59 -2.78
CA MET A 74 17.59 1.34 -3.41
C MET A 74 16.87 0.09 -2.89
N LEU A 75 16.27 0.14 -1.70
CA LEU A 75 15.46 -0.97 -1.16
C LEU A 75 14.21 -1.22 -2.02
N THR A 76 13.77 -0.22 -2.79
CA THR A 76 12.66 -0.37 -3.73
C THR A 76 12.97 -1.32 -4.90
N LEU A 77 14.23 -1.75 -5.05
CA LEU A 77 14.69 -2.64 -6.13
C LEU A 77 14.72 -4.12 -5.71
N ASP A 78 14.39 -4.42 -4.45
CA ASP A 78 14.50 -5.77 -3.87
C ASP A 78 13.40 -6.73 -4.30
N GLY A 79 12.38 -6.26 -5.03
CA GLY A 79 11.24 -7.08 -5.47
C GLY A 79 9.96 -6.78 -4.71
N VAL A 80 8.82 -6.92 -5.40
CA VAL A 80 7.48 -6.61 -4.86
C VAL A 80 7.11 -7.51 -3.70
N ASP A 81 7.52 -8.78 -3.77
CA ASP A 81 7.36 -9.78 -2.71
C ASP A 81 8.13 -9.41 -1.43
N VAL A 82 9.41 -9.04 -1.56
CA VAL A 82 10.26 -8.64 -0.44
C VAL A 82 9.78 -7.33 0.15
N MET A 83 9.53 -6.33 -0.69
CA MET A 83 9.02 -5.03 -0.26
C MET A 83 7.65 -5.15 0.42
N GLY A 84 6.73 -5.93 -0.16
CA GLY A 84 5.40 -6.14 0.40
C GLY A 84 5.47 -6.96 1.69
N GLY A 85 6.47 -7.83 1.82
CA GLY A 85 6.80 -8.50 3.07
C GLY A 85 7.12 -7.51 4.18
N ARG A 86 8.10 -6.64 3.93
CA ARG A 86 8.54 -5.58 4.86
C ARG A 86 7.40 -4.61 5.21
N LEU A 87 6.62 -4.19 4.23
CA LEU A 87 5.48 -3.30 4.44
C LEU A 87 4.42 -3.97 5.35
N ALA A 88 4.16 -5.27 5.18
CA ALA A 88 3.20 -5.96 6.03
C ALA A 88 3.64 -5.98 7.51
N GLU A 89 4.93 -6.20 7.76
CA GLU A 89 5.51 -6.16 9.10
C GLU A 89 5.42 -4.74 9.70
N GLU A 90 5.79 -3.72 8.92
CA GLU A 90 5.66 -2.31 9.31
C GLU A 90 4.23 -1.93 9.69
N VAL A 91 3.24 -2.32 8.87
CA VAL A 91 1.83 -2.03 9.14
C VAL A 91 1.39 -2.65 10.46
N LEU A 92 1.80 -3.89 10.76
CA LEU A 92 1.48 -4.54 12.05
C LEU A 92 2.14 -3.82 13.23
N GLU A 93 3.38 -3.35 13.08
CA GLU A 93 4.08 -2.55 14.09
C GLU A 93 3.33 -1.25 14.39
N VAL A 94 2.88 -0.54 13.34
CA VAL A 94 2.10 0.70 13.46
C VAL A 94 0.77 0.44 14.14
N ILE A 95 0.02 -0.59 13.73
CA ILE A 95 -1.26 -0.97 14.34
C ILE A 95 -1.07 -1.26 15.83
N LYS A 96 -0.05 -2.04 16.20
CA LYS A 96 0.25 -2.37 17.59
C LYS A 96 0.58 -1.13 18.44
N SER A 97 1.25 -0.14 17.85
CA SER A 97 1.58 1.12 18.53
C SER A 97 0.38 2.07 18.70
N LYS A 98 -0.71 1.86 17.95
CA LYS A 98 -1.91 2.71 17.95
C LYS A 98 -3.18 1.89 18.20
N PRO A 99 -3.46 1.51 19.46
CA PRO A 99 -4.57 0.60 19.79
C PRO A 99 -5.97 1.16 19.50
N ASN A 100 -6.11 2.47 19.27
CA ASN A 100 -7.39 3.11 18.94
C ASN A 100 -7.78 2.94 17.46
N MET A 101 -6.89 2.42 16.61
CA MET A 101 -7.20 2.23 15.19
C MET A 101 -8.24 1.13 15.01
N ARG A 102 -9.24 1.41 14.18
CA ARG A 102 -10.31 0.48 13.79
C ARG A 102 -10.36 0.26 12.29
N LYS A 103 -9.97 1.26 11.51
CA LYS A 103 -10.05 1.28 10.04
C LYS A 103 -8.68 1.43 9.41
N ILE A 104 -8.49 0.86 8.23
CA ILE A 104 -7.26 1.01 7.45
C ILE A 104 -7.52 1.33 5.97
N SER A 105 -6.74 2.25 5.44
CA SER A 105 -6.67 2.60 4.02
C SER A 105 -5.23 2.63 3.52
N PHE A 106 -5.06 2.42 2.23
CA PHE A 106 -3.77 2.51 1.55
C PHE A 106 -3.84 3.52 0.42
N VAL A 107 -2.82 4.37 0.32
CA VAL A 107 -2.58 5.27 -0.82
C VAL A 107 -1.20 4.96 -1.36
N ALA A 108 -1.08 4.66 -2.64
CA ALA A 108 0.16 4.15 -3.20
C ALA A 108 0.48 4.77 -4.56
N HIS A 109 1.77 4.97 -4.82
CA HIS A 109 2.25 5.54 -6.07
C HIS A 109 3.11 4.53 -6.84
N SER A 110 2.86 4.37 -8.14
CA SER A 110 3.65 3.55 -9.04
C SER A 110 3.84 2.12 -8.51
N VAL A 111 5.08 1.62 -8.42
CA VAL A 111 5.38 0.29 -7.87
C VAL A 111 4.86 0.10 -6.45
N GLY A 112 4.68 1.18 -5.68
CA GLY A 112 4.08 1.13 -4.35
C GLY A 112 2.68 0.50 -4.36
N GLY A 113 1.91 0.64 -5.44
CA GLY A 113 0.60 -0.01 -5.56
C GLY A 113 0.70 -1.54 -5.60
N LEU A 114 1.75 -2.08 -6.23
CA LEU A 114 2.03 -3.51 -6.22
C LEU A 114 2.48 -3.98 -4.83
N VAL A 115 3.36 -3.20 -4.18
CA VAL A 115 3.86 -3.47 -2.84
C VAL A 115 2.71 -3.49 -1.81
N ALA A 116 1.85 -2.47 -1.84
CA ALA A 116 0.66 -2.38 -1.00
C ALA A 116 -0.28 -3.57 -1.23
N ARG A 117 -0.57 -3.92 -2.49
CA ARG A 117 -1.40 -5.07 -2.82
C ARG A 117 -0.81 -6.39 -2.29
N TYR A 118 0.52 -6.54 -2.36
CA TYR A 118 1.18 -7.71 -1.80
C TYR A 118 1.06 -7.77 -0.27
N ALA A 119 1.30 -6.65 0.41
CA ALA A 119 1.14 -6.55 1.87
C ALA A 119 -0.29 -6.83 2.31
N ILE A 120 -1.29 -6.27 1.62
CA ILE A 120 -2.72 -6.57 1.86
C ILE A 120 -2.97 -8.07 1.72
N GLY A 121 -2.44 -8.73 0.69
CA GLY A 121 -2.61 -10.18 0.51
C GLY A 121 -2.03 -11.03 1.65
N ARG A 122 -1.00 -10.54 2.35
CA ARG A 122 -0.45 -11.18 3.56
C ARG A 122 -1.29 -10.91 4.81
N LEU A 123 -1.85 -9.72 4.92
CA LEU A 123 -2.51 -9.22 6.12
C LEU A 123 -4.03 -9.47 6.14
N TYR A 124 -4.61 -9.72 4.97
CA TYR A 124 -6.05 -9.87 4.82
C TYR A 124 -6.53 -11.16 5.49
N ARG A 125 -7.62 -11.03 6.24
CA ARG A 125 -8.34 -12.14 6.84
C ARG A 125 -9.79 -12.07 6.36
N PRO A 126 -10.29 -13.10 5.66
CA PRO A 126 -11.69 -13.14 5.27
C PRO A 126 -12.58 -13.19 6.52
N PRO A 127 -13.84 -12.74 6.44
CA PRO A 127 -14.78 -12.88 7.54
C PRO A 127 -14.95 -14.36 7.89
N GLU A 128 -14.95 -14.67 9.19
CA GLU A 128 -15.19 -16.03 9.65
C GLU A 128 -16.59 -16.47 9.19
N LYS A 129 -16.66 -17.52 8.36
CA LYS A 129 -17.93 -18.21 8.11
C LYS A 129 -18.25 -18.94 9.40
N GLY A 130 -19.19 -18.39 10.19
CA GLY A 130 -19.63 -18.98 11.44
C GLY A 130 -19.83 -20.48 11.28
N SER A 131 -19.11 -21.27 12.08
CA SER A 131 -19.36 -22.69 12.19
C SER A 131 -20.78 -22.89 12.71
N MET A 132 -21.58 -23.70 12.01
CA MET A 132 -22.85 -24.21 12.52
C MET A 132 -22.56 -25.13 13.71
N ALA A 133 -22.41 -24.54 14.90
CA ALA A 133 -22.39 -25.24 16.17
C ALA A 133 -22.80 -24.26 17.28
N ASP A 134 -24.10 -24.28 17.56
CA ASP A 134 -24.74 -24.07 18.86
C ASP A 134 -24.09 -23.11 19.85
N SER A 135 -24.71 -21.93 20.03
CA SER A 135 -25.41 -21.56 21.28
C SER A 135 -25.43 -20.04 21.46
N CYS A 136 -26.65 -19.54 21.65
CA CYS A 136 -27.07 -18.29 22.26
C CYS A 136 -25.99 -17.39 22.90
N ASN A 137 -25.72 -16.24 22.28
CA ASN A 137 -25.74 -14.93 22.93
C ASN A 137 -25.92 -13.83 21.87
N GLU A 138 -26.89 -12.97 22.11
CA GLU A 138 -27.10 -11.70 21.42
C GLU A 138 -25.92 -10.74 21.71
N GLU A 139 -25.68 -9.79 20.80
CA GLU A 139 -24.63 -8.75 20.80
C GLU A 139 -23.27 -9.10 20.18
N SER A 140 -23.23 -9.25 18.85
CA SER A 140 -22.17 -8.65 18.00
C SER A 140 -22.48 -8.86 16.52
N LYS A 141 -23.31 -7.99 15.94
CA LYS A 141 -23.41 -7.85 14.47
C LYS A 141 -22.16 -7.13 13.95
N GLU A 142 -21.01 -7.80 13.86
CA GLU A 142 -19.81 -7.13 13.33
C GLU A 142 -18.86 -7.97 12.46
N SER A 143 -19.05 -9.28 12.26
CA SER A 143 -18.06 -10.10 11.54
C SER A 143 -18.37 -10.40 10.07
N SER A 144 -19.08 -9.51 9.36
CA SER A 144 -19.37 -9.73 7.92
C SER A 144 -18.34 -9.14 6.95
N VAL A 145 -17.38 -8.35 7.45
CA VAL A 145 -16.39 -7.62 6.65
C VAL A 145 -15.00 -8.18 6.93
N GLY A 146 -14.22 -8.43 5.87
CA GLY A 146 -12.84 -8.89 6.00
C GLY A 146 -11.93 -7.82 6.60
N THR A 147 -10.89 -8.25 7.32
CA THR A 147 -9.97 -7.34 8.01
C THR A 147 -8.58 -7.35 7.39
N ILE A 148 -7.80 -6.29 7.60
CA ILE A 148 -6.38 -6.20 7.25
C ILE A 148 -5.63 -5.92 8.54
N GLY A 149 -4.83 -6.89 9.01
CA GLY A 149 -4.11 -6.75 10.29
C GLY A 149 -5.04 -6.55 11.50
N GLY A 150 -6.28 -7.03 11.42
CA GLY A 150 -7.31 -6.85 12.46
C GLY A 150 -8.13 -5.55 12.33
N LEU A 151 -7.82 -4.67 11.38
CA LEU A 151 -8.59 -3.46 11.11
C LEU A 151 -9.58 -3.64 9.95
N GLU A 152 -10.71 -2.93 10.00
CA GLU A 152 -11.69 -2.88 8.91
C GLU A 152 -11.04 -2.28 7.65
N ALA A 153 -11.11 -3.01 6.54
CA ALA A 153 -10.56 -2.57 5.27
C ALA A 153 -11.46 -1.51 4.62
N MET A 154 -10.96 -0.28 4.47
CA MET A 154 -11.73 0.84 3.92
C MET A 154 -11.41 1.11 2.46
N ASN A 155 -10.27 1.76 2.16
CA ASN A 155 -9.95 2.24 0.81
C ASN A 155 -8.57 1.80 0.35
N PHE A 156 -8.45 1.45 -0.94
CA PHE A 156 -7.17 1.26 -1.61
C PHE A 156 -7.10 2.14 -2.85
N ILE A 157 -6.17 3.11 -2.83
CA ILE A 157 -5.94 4.06 -3.93
C ILE A 157 -4.54 3.81 -4.47
N ALA A 158 -4.44 3.51 -5.76
CA ALA A 158 -3.16 3.33 -6.44
C ALA A 158 -3.08 4.26 -7.65
N VAL A 159 -2.03 5.09 -7.72
CA VAL A 159 -1.82 6.07 -8.79
C VAL A 159 -0.65 5.63 -9.66
N ALA A 160 -0.86 5.58 -10.98
CA ALA A 160 0.15 5.17 -11.96
C ALA A 160 0.78 3.79 -11.68
N ALA A 161 0.02 2.87 -11.05
CA ALA A 161 0.52 1.57 -10.61
C ALA A 161 0.47 0.52 -11.73
N PRO A 162 1.59 -0.14 -12.06
CA PRO A 162 1.65 -1.15 -13.14
C PRO A 162 1.11 -2.51 -12.66
N HIS A 163 -0.17 -2.58 -12.29
CA HIS A 163 -0.79 -3.78 -11.71
C HIS A 163 -0.72 -5.04 -12.58
N LEU A 164 -0.65 -4.85 -13.92
CA LEU A 164 -0.53 -5.92 -14.91
C LEU A 164 0.88 -6.08 -15.47
N GLY A 165 1.85 -5.39 -14.88
CA GLY A 165 3.20 -5.23 -15.43
C GLY A 165 3.27 -4.20 -16.54
N SER A 166 4.48 -4.01 -17.06
CA SER A 166 4.80 -3.08 -18.13
C SER A 166 5.47 -3.85 -19.27
N ARG A 167 4.67 -4.57 -20.07
CA ARG A 167 5.18 -5.40 -21.17
C ARG A 167 4.50 -4.98 -22.48
N GLY A 168 5.09 -4.06 -23.24
CA GLY A 168 4.55 -3.73 -24.56
C GLY A 168 5.03 -2.43 -25.23
N ASN A 169 5.55 -2.62 -26.45
CA ASN A 169 5.55 -1.73 -27.62
C ASN A 169 6.29 -0.37 -27.57
N LYS A 170 7.62 -0.38 -27.73
CA LYS A 170 8.47 0.79 -28.10
C LYS A 170 8.35 2.04 -27.21
N GLN A 171 7.56 2.01 -26.15
CA GLN A 171 7.48 3.04 -25.13
C GLN A 171 8.57 2.81 -24.10
N VAL A 172 9.78 3.27 -24.42
CA VAL A 172 10.79 3.60 -23.42
C VAL A 172 11.05 5.11 -23.44
N PRO A 173 10.13 5.96 -22.94
CA PRO A 173 10.50 7.32 -22.58
C PRO A 173 10.93 7.40 -21.10
N PHE A 174 11.42 6.30 -20.50
CA PHE A 174 11.75 6.24 -19.05
C PHE A 174 13.22 6.54 -18.73
N LEU A 175 14.03 6.93 -19.73
CA LEU A 175 15.46 7.23 -19.57
C LEU A 175 15.84 8.62 -20.12
N LEU A 176 15.12 9.67 -19.71
CA LEU A 176 15.50 11.06 -19.97
C LEU A 176 15.69 11.41 -21.47
N GLY A 177 15.08 10.65 -22.39
CA GLY A 177 15.00 11.00 -23.81
C GLY A 177 16.29 10.88 -24.63
N VAL A 178 17.20 9.96 -24.31
CA VAL A 178 18.41 9.70 -25.13
C VAL A 178 18.25 8.41 -25.97
N PRO A 179 18.04 8.48 -27.30
CA PRO A 179 17.67 7.34 -28.15
C PRO A 179 18.69 6.19 -28.20
N ALA A 180 19.98 6.48 -27.98
CA ALA A 180 21.05 5.48 -27.96
C ALA A 180 20.99 4.60 -26.70
N PHE A 181 20.62 5.18 -25.56
CA PHE A 181 20.41 4.44 -24.31
C PHE A 181 19.13 3.61 -24.36
N GLU A 182 18.08 4.09 -25.02
CA GLU A 182 16.79 3.37 -25.14
C GLU A 182 16.91 2.03 -25.90
N LYS A 183 17.74 1.96 -26.94
CA LYS A 183 18.00 0.71 -27.68
C LYS A 183 18.69 -0.35 -26.81
N VAL A 184 19.69 0.04 -26.03
CA VAL A 184 20.43 -0.87 -25.14
C VAL A 184 19.59 -1.17 -23.89
N ALA A 185 18.91 -0.17 -23.34
CA ALA A 185 18.06 -0.32 -22.17
C ALA A 185 16.90 -1.26 -22.40
N SER A 186 16.31 -1.34 -23.60
CA SER A 186 15.25 -2.34 -23.86
C SER A 186 15.68 -3.79 -23.57
N CYS A 187 16.98 -4.12 -23.71
CA CYS A 187 17.56 -5.40 -23.32
C CYS A 187 17.95 -5.49 -21.84
N VAL A 188 18.15 -4.36 -21.15
CA VAL A 188 18.73 -4.28 -19.79
C VAL A 188 17.74 -3.72 -18.75
N ILE A 189 16.53 -3.34 -19.13
CA ILE A 189 15.59 -2.58 -18.30
C ILE A 189 15.11 -3.35 -17.06
N HIS A 190 15.02 -4.68 -17.16
CA HIS A 190 14.74 -5.54 -16.03
C HIS A 190 15.97 -5.71 -15.11
N PHE A 191 17.20 -5.53 -15.61
CA PHE A 191 18.41 -5.52 -14.79
C PHE A 191 18.59 -4.19 -14.05
N ILE A 192 18.23 -3.04 -14.67
CA ILE A 192 18.37 -1.70 -14.06
C ILE A 192 17.59 -1.64 -12.73
N PHE A 193 16.38 -2.19 -12.71
CA PHE A 193 15.53 -2.22 -11.51
C PHE A 193 15.61 -3.54 -10.73
N ARG A 194 16.67 -4.34 -10.93
CA ARG A 194 16.96 -5.61 -10.24
C ARG A 194 15.72 -6.53 -10.17
N ARG A 195 15.38 -7.04 -8.98
CA ARG A 195 14.26 -7.99 -8.82
C ARG A 195 12.91 -7.31 -9.04
N THR A 196 12.77 -6.04 -8.66
CA THR A 196 11.57 -5.24 -8.97
C THR A 196 11.33 -5.14 -10.46
N GLY A 197 12.38 -4.88 -11.26
CA GLY A 197 12.30 -4.87 -12.72
C GLY A 197 11.78 -6.20 -13.27
N ARG A 198 12.33 -7.33 -12.81
CA ARG A 198 11.87 -8.65 -13.25
C ARG A 198 10.37 -8.88 -13.00
N HIS A 199 9.85 -8.50 -11.83
CA HIS A 199 8.42 -8.56 -11.56
C HIS A 199 7.60 -7.66 -12.50
N LEU A 200 8.03 -6.42 -12.72
CA LEU A 200 7.33 -5.46 -13.59
C LEU A 200 7.26 -5.94 -15.05
N PHE A 201 8.30 -6.61 -15.55
CA PHE A 201 8.37 -7.09 -16.93
C PHE A 201 7.88 -8.53 -17.10
N LEU A 202 7.39 -9.18 -16.04
CA LEU A 202 6.96 -10.59 -16.04
C LEU A 202 8.09 -11.51 -16.52
N THR A 203 9.30 -11.28 -16.02
CA THR A 203 10.52 -12.05 -16.33
C THR A 203 11.16 -12.68 -15.09
N ASP A 204 10.47 -12.63 -13.94
CA ASP A 204 10.84 -13.40 -12.76
C ASP A 204 10.58 -14.90 -12.96
N ASP A 205 11.47 -15.71 -12.41
CA ASP A 205 11.38 -17.17 -12.37
C ASP A 205 11.62 -17.62 -10.93
N ASP A 206 10.51 -17.78 -10.20
CA ASP A 206 10.51 -18.24 -8.82
C ASP A 206 10.26 -19.75 -8.79
N GLU A 207 11.30 -20.53 -9.08
CA GLU A 207 11.29 -22.00 -9.00
C GLU A 207 10.17 -22.65 -9.83
N GLY A 208 9.98 -22.19 -11.07
CA GLY A 208 8.94 -22.70 -11.96
C GLY A 208 7.51 -22.22 -11.67
N LYS A 209 7.33 -21.31 -10.70
CA LYS A 209 6.04 -20.64 -10.47
C LYS A 209 5.77 -19.61 -11.59
N PRO A 210 4.49 -19.33 -11.90
CA PRO A 210 4.16 -18.22 -12.78
C PRO A 210 4.70 -16.88 -12.22
N PRO A 211 4.97 -15.88 -13.09
CA PRO A 211 5.42 -14.56 -12.67
C PRO A 211 4.55 -13.98 -11.54
N LEU A 212 5.17 -13.32 -10.57
CA LEU A 212 4.52 -12.83 -9.36
C LEU A 212 3.27 -12.00 -9.66
N LEU A 213 3.33 -11.07 -10.61
CA LEU A 213 2.17 -10.22 -10.92
C LEU A 213 0.99 -11.02 -11.49
N LYS A 214 1.25 -12.13 -12.21
CA LYS A 214 0.21 -13.05 -12.65
C LYS A 214 -0.38 -13.81 -11.46
N ARG A 215 0.45 -14.22 -10.51
CA ARG A 215 -0.02 -14.85 -9.26
C ARG A 215 -0.88 -13.89 -8.45
N MET A 216 -0.56 -12.60 -8.43
CA MET A 216 -1.34 -11.58 -7.72
C MET A 216 -2.69 -11.25 -8.37
N VAL A 217 -3.04 -11.79 -9.55
CA VAL A 217 -4.37 -11.54 -10.16
C VAL A 217 -5.50 -12.24 -9.39
N GLN A 218 -5.18 -13.35 -8.71
CA GLN A 218 -6.10 -14.20 -7.97
C GLN A 218 -5.44 -14.62 -6.64
N ASP A 219 -6.22 -15.14 -5.69
CA ASP A 219 -5.63 -15.71 -4.47
C ASP A 219 -4.64 -16.83 -4.83
N TYR A 220 -3.51 -16.88 -4.14
CA TYR A 220 -2.42 -17.80 -4.46
C TYR A 220 -1.75 -18.33 -3.19
N GLY A 221 -1.91 -19.63 -2.94
CA GLY A 221 -1.48 -20.24 -1.67
C GLY A 221 -2.25 -19.63 -0.51
N ASP A 222 -1.53 -19.20 0.54
CA ASP A 222 -2.12 -18.57 1.72
C ASP A 222 -2.28 -17.04 1.58
N LEU A 223 -2.06 -16.50 0.38
CA LEU A 223 -2.12 -15.05 0.11
C LEU A 223 -3.43 -14.70 -0.58
N TYR A 224 -4.17 -13.78 0.04
CA TYR A 224 -5.47 -13.32 -0.44
C TYR A 224 -5.30 -12.04 -1.27
N PHE A 225 -4.81 -12.20 -2.49
CA PHE A 225 -4.62 -11.07 -3.39
C PHE A 225 -5.97 -10.61 -3.93
N MET A 226 -6.56 -9.64 -3.23
CA MET A 226 -7.85 -9.06 -3.57
C MET A 226 -7.95 -8.73 -5.06
N TYR A 227 -9.02 -9.20 -5.70
CA TYR A 227 -9.38 -8.81 -7.06
C TYR A 227 -9.63 -7.31 -7.07
N VAL A 228 -8.94 -6.59 -7.97
CA VAL A 228 -9.14 -5.15 -8.20
C VAL A 228 -10.62 -4.83 -8.48
N CYS A 229 -11.39 -5.78 -9.04
CA CYS A 229 -12.83 -5.62 -9.28
C CYS A 229 -13.71 -5.62 -8.02
N CYS A 230 -13.35 -6.31 -6.93
CA CYS A 230 -14.23 -6.38 -5.75
C CYS A 230 -14.28 -5.06 -4.97
N PHE A 231 -13.20 -4.26 -5.00
CA PHE A 231 -13.22 -2.91 -4.43
C PHE A 231 -13.98 -1.91 -5.31
N LEU A 232 -13.96 -2.05 -6.64
CA LEU A 232 -14.63 -1.10 -7.53
C LEU A 232 -16.17 -1.13 -7.42
N HIS A 233 -16.76 -2.21 -6.92
CA HIS A 233 -18.21 -2.33 -6.76
C HIS A 233 -18.78 -1.68 -5.48
N TYR A 234 -17.93 -1.25 -4.54
CA TYR A 234 -18.37 -0.60 -3.28
C TYR A 234 -18.00 0.88 -3.17
N PHE A 235 -17.34 1.47 -4.18
CA PHE A 235 -16.89 2.87 -4.12
C PHE A 235 -17.34 3.69 -5.32
N PRO A 236 -18.23 4.69 -5.13
CA PRO A 236 -18.40 5.76 -6.10
C PRO A 236 -17.26 6.78 -5.90
N PHE A 237 -16.62 7.16 -7.01
CA PHE A 237 -15.56 8.19 -7.15
C PHE A 237 -14.14 7.82 -6.70
N ILE A 238 -13.30 7.48 -7.67
CA ILE A 238 -12.32 8.40 -8.30
C ILE A 238 -11.94 7.75 -9.64
N TYR A 239 -12.43 8.32 -10.74
CA TYR A 239 -11.95 8.01 -12.10
C TYR A 239 -10.64 8.78 -12.33
N GLY A 240 -9.57 8.07 -12.66
CA GLY A 240 -8.28 8.64 -13.01
C GLY A 240 -7.70 7.97 -14.25
N ILE A 241 -8.08 8.51 -15.41
CA ILE A 241 -7.29 8.77 -16.63
C ILE A 241 -6.24 7.71 -17.02
N CYS A 242 -6.51 7.10 -18.19
CA CYS A 242 -5.62 6.22 -18.96
C CYS A 242 -4.25 6.84 -19.29
#